data_AF-A0A7V6XLN1-F1
#
_entry.id   AF-A0A7V6XLN1-F1
#
_cell.length_a   1.000
_cell.length_b   1.000
_cell.length_c   1.000
_cell.angle_alpha   90.00
_cell.angle_beta   90.00
_cell.angle_gamma   90.00
#
_symmetry.space_group_name_H-M   'P 1'
#
loop_
_entity.id
_entity.type
_entity.pdbx_description
1 polymer ?
#
loop_
_entity_poly.entity_id
_entity_poly.type
_entity_poly.pdbx_seq_one_letter_code
_entity_poly.pdbx_strand_id
1 'polypeptide(L)'
;MIIYIILALVVIVNGTFALTFFRDLMANKDTVMKEPGNPIALAIFSFIIFLLSSFGVSDFAIAAALYPKLKWVEDRKLPGTLNTECVIPVAFMALIYISSIDVGLATLIVPIVGQVTGSYLSPRYVVKLPVDTIKKFVSAGLFIAAGLILAGKFGIYPLGGDLTSLPTGMLILLGIDVTP
;
A
#
# COMPACT_ATOMS: atom_id res chain seq x y z
N MET A 1 26.35 1.73 -2.19
CA MET A 1 26.10 2.60 -3.37
C MET A 1 24.68 2.46 -3.90
N ILE A 2 24.24 1.25 -4.27
CA ILE A 2 22.87 1.02 -4.83
C ILE A 2 21.75 1.42 -3.85
N ILE A 3 21.88 1.10 -2.56
CA ILE A 3 20.87 1.48 -1.53
C ILE A 3 20.65 3.00 -1.50
N TYR A 4 21.71 3.81 -1.56
CA TYR A 4 21.59 5.27 -1.60
C TYR A 4 20.88 5.76 -2.86
N ILE A 5 21.05 5.07 -4.00
CA ILE A 5 20.31 5.37 -5.23
C ILE A 5 18.82 5.09 -5.02
N ILE A 6 18.48 3.95 -4.41
CA ILE A 6 17.08 3.59 -4.10
C ILE A 6 16.45 4.63 -3.17
N LEU A 7 17.13 4.99 -2.08
CA LEU A 7 16.67 6.01 -1.14
C LEU A 7 16.48 7.38 -1.84
N ALA A 8 17.44 7.79 -2.68
CA ALA A 8 17.32 9.01 -3.47
C ALA A 8 16.12 8.97 -4.41
N LEU A 9 15.87 7.84 -5.10
CA LEU A 9 14.70 7.66 -5.95
C LEU A 9 13.39 7.74 -5.16
N VAL A 10 13.32 7.11 -3.98
CA VAL A 10 12.16 7.22 -3.09
C VAL A 10 11.88 8.68 -2.74
N VAL A 11 12.91 9.45 -2.35
CA VAL A 11 12.74 10.88 -2.03
C VAL A 11 12.32 11.69 -3.26
N ILE A 12 12.94 11.48 -4.41
CA ILE A 12 12.65 12.25 -5.63
C ILE A 12 11.22 11.97 -6.11
N VAL A 13 10.85 10.69 -6.27
CA VAL A 13 9.54 10.30 -6.79
C VAL A 13 8.43 10.76 -5.84
N ASN A 14 8.53 10.44 -4.55
CA ASN A 14 7.49 10.84 -3.58
C ASN A 14 7.48 12.34 -3.32
N GLY A 15 8.64 13.01 -3.39
CA GLY A 15 8.74 14.47 -3.32
C GLY A 15 8.04 15.14 -4.51
N THR A 16 8.22 14.62 -5.73
CA THR A 16 7.49 15.14 -6.90
C THR A 16 5.98 14.93 -6.75
N PHE A 17 5.55 13.75 -6.31
CA PHE A 17 4.14 13.48 -6.02
C PHE A 17 3.58 14.44 -4.96
N ALA A 18 4.28 14.65 -3.84
CA ALA A 18 3.85 15.54 -2.78
C ALA A 18 3.70 16.98 -3.30
N LEU A 19 4.68 17.50 -4.04
CA LEU A 19 4.61 18.84 -4.62
C LEU A 19 3.43 18.99 -5.59
N THR A 20 3.20 18.01 -6.47
CA THR A 20 2.05 18.03 -7.38
C THR A 20 0.73 17.93 -6.64
N PHE A 21 0.64 17.03 -5.66
CA PHE A 21 -0.56 16.81 -4.86
C PHE A 21 -0.93 18.06 -4.05
N PHE A 22 0.04 18.69 -3.38
CA PHE A 22 -0.21 19.92 -2.62
C PHE A 22 -0.63 21.07 -3.53
N ARG A 23 -0.02 21.22 -4.71
CA ARG A 23 -0.41 22.25 -5.69
C ARG A 23 -1.84 22.03 -6.17
N ASP A 24 -2.19 20.81 -6.55
CA ASP A 24 -3.54 20.46 -7.01
C ASP A 24 -4.58 20.61 -5.89
N LEU A 25 -4.22 20.23 -4.66
CA LEU A 25 -5.09 20.38 -3.49
C LEU A 25 -5.37 21.85 -3.17
N MET A 26 -4.35 22.72 -3.26
CA MET A 26 -4.55 24.17 -3.06
C MET A 26 -5.39 24.77 -4.18
N ALA A 27 -5.16 24.38 -5.43
CA ALA A 27 -5.90 24.89 -6.59
C ALA A 27 -7.37 24.43 -6.58
N ASN A 28 -7.67 23.24 -6.05
CA ASN A 28 -9.01 22.64 -6.06
C ASN A 28 -9.62 22.50 -4.66
N LYS A 29 -9.15 23.28 -3.69
CA LYS A 29 -9.54 23.16 -2.28
C LYS A 29 -11.05 23.20 -2.07
N ASP A 30 -11.74 24.10 -2.77
CA ASP A 30 -13.19 24.27 -2.64
C ASP A 30 -13.98 23.06 -3.15
N THR A 31 -13.42 22.32 -4.11
CA THR A 31 -14.00 21.07 -4.62
C THR A 31 -13.71 19.92 -3.67
N VAL A 32 -12.48 19.82 -3.17
CA VAL A 32 -12.07 18.75 -2.24
C VAL A 32 -12.83 18.83 -0.91
N MET A 33 -13.07 20.04 -0.39
CA MET A 33 -13.83 20.22 0.86
C MET A 33 -15.31 19.84 0.75
N LYS A 34 -15.82 19.57 -0.45
CA LYS A 34 -17.18 19.07 -0.69
C LYS A 34 -17.25 17.55 -0.78
N GLU A 35 -16.12 16.86 -0.91
CA GLU A 35 -16.08 15.40 -0.87
C GLU A 35 -16.47 14.91 0.54
N PRO A 36 -17.11 13.74 0.65
CA PRO A 36 -17.51 13.20 1.93
C PRO A 36 -16.29 12.80 2.78
N GLY A 37 -16.45 12.89 4.10
CA GLY A 37 -15.40 12.56 5.07
C GLY A 37 -14.77 13.81 5.70
N ASN A 38 -14.74 13.83 7.02
CA ASN A 38 -14.13 14.94 7.76
C ASN A 38 -12.60 14.84 7.64
N PRO A 39 -11.88 15.86 7.14
CA PRO A 39 -10.43 15.82 6.97
C PRO A 39 -9.65 15.49 8.25
N ILE A 40 -10.13 15.97 9.41
CA ILE A 40 -9.51 15.71 10.71
C ILE A 40 -9.71 14.25 11.10
N ALA A 41 -10.93 13.72 10.90
CA ALA A 41 -11.20 12.30 11.15
C ALA A 41 -10.35 11.42 10.23
N LEU A 42 -10.30 11.73 8.94
CA LEU A 42 -9.47 11.02 7.96
C LEU A 42 -7.99 11.04 8.36
N ALA A 43 -7.45 12.18 8.82
CA ALA A 43 -6.07 12.28 9.28
C ALA A 43 -5.79 11.37 10.50
N ILE A 44 -6.68 11.40 11.51
CA ILE A 44 -6.54 10.56 12.71
C ILE A 44 -6.64 9.07 12.35
N PHE A 45 -7.63 8.70 11.54
CA PHE A 45 -7.82 7.31 11.11
C PHE A 45 -6.64 6.83 10.27
N SER A 46 -6.17 7.63 9.31
CA SER A 46 -5.01 7.29 8.49
C SER A 46 -3.77 7.11 9.35
N PHE A 47 -3.53 7.99 10.33
CA PHE A 47 -2.42 7.84 11.27
C PHE A 47 -2.49 6.50 12.02
N ILE A 48 -3.65 6.13 12.56
CA ILE A 48 -3.84 4.86 13.27
C ILE A 48 -3.64 3.67 12.32
N ILE A 49 -4.22 3.72 11.11
CA ILE A 49 -4.11 2.67 10.10
C ILE A 49 -2.64 2.41 9.73
N PHE A 50 -1.88 3.46 9.40
CA PHE A 50 -0.48 3.31 9.02
C PHE A 50 0.44 2.98 10.20
N LEU A 51 0.09 3.39 11.42
CA LEU A 51 0.77 2.95 12.64
C LEU A 51 0.57 1.44 12.86
N LEU A 52 -0.65 0.93 12.69
CA LEU A 52 -0.93 -0.50 12.75
C LEU A 52 -0.26 -1.28 11.62
N SER A 53 -0.12 -0.68 10.44
CA SER A 53 0.63 -1.24 9.32
C SER A 53 2.11 -1.44 9.63
N SER A 54 2.71 -0.55 10.43
CA SER A 54 4.07 -0.75 10.95
C SER A 54 4.19 -1.98 11.87
N PHE A 55 3.08 -2.46 12.45
CA PHE A 55 3.01 -3.69 13.24
C PHE A 55 2.56 -4.91 12.43
N GLY A 56 2.44 -4.79 11.10
CA GLY A 56 2.04 -5.88 10.21
C GLY A 56 0.53 -6.02 10.00
N VAL A 57 -0.28 -5.02 10.37
CA VAL A 57 -1.72 -5.03 10.07
C VAL A 57 -1.97 -4.35 8.72
N SER A 58 -2.58 -5.05 7.76
CA SER A 58 -2.84 -4.47 6.43
C SER A 58 -3.65 -3.17 6.48
N ASP A 59 -3.05 -2.07 6.03
CA ASP A 59 -3.72 -0.77 5.89
C ASP A 59 -4.84 -0.83 4.85
N PHE A 60 -4.55 -1.42 3.69
CA PHE A 60 -5.51 -1.66 2.61
C PHE A 60 -6.75 -2.41 3.10
N ALA A 61 -6.58 -3.45 3.93
CA ALA A 61 -7.68 -4.20 4.51
C ALA A 61 -8.61 -3.34 5.38
N ILE A 62 -8.03 -2.54 6.29
CA ILE A 62 -8.79 -1.71 7.20
C ILE A 62 -9.53 -0.62 6.41
N ALA A 63 -8.82 0.09 5.54
CA ALA A 63 -9.39 1.20 4.77
C ALA A 63 -10.45 0.71 3.77
N ALA A 64 -10.23 -0.40 3.07
CA ALA A 64 -11.23 -1.00 2.17
C ALA A 64 -12.51 -1.44 2.90
N ALA A 65 -12.39 -1.91 4.15
CA ALA A 65 -13.53 -2.31 4.95
C ALA A 65 -14.28 -1.12 5.57
N LEU A 66 -13.58 -0.03 5.88
CA LEU A 66 -14.11 1.08 6.67
C LEU A 66 -14.64 2.22 5.80
N TYR A 67 -13.92 2.63 4.76
CA TYR A 67 -14.25 3.84 4.00
C TYR A 67 -15.62 3.77 3.29
N PRO A 68 -16.01 2.64 2.66
CA PRO A 68 -17.35 2.50 2.10
C PRO A 68 -18.44 2.48 3.19
N LYS A 69 -18.18 1.83 4.34
CA LYS A 69 -19.14 1.76 5.45
C LYS A 69 -19.41 3.13 6.07
N LEU A 70 -18.38 3.96 6.19
CA LEU A 70 -18.49 5.33 6.67
C LEU A 70 -18.93 6.32 5.57
N LYS A 71 -19.15 5.84 4.34
CA LYS A 71 -19.49 6.65 3.17
C LYS A 71 -18.49 7.77 2.90
N TRP A 72 -17.22 7.56 3.25
CA TRP A 72 -16.14 8.52 3.01
C TRP A 72 -15.62 8.45 1.57
N VAL A 73 -15.73 7.29 0.93
CA VAL A 73 -15.24 7.09 -0.43
C VAL A 73 -16.27 6.28 -1.20
N GLU A 74 -16.61 6.74 -2.40
CA GLU A 74 -17.43 5.97 -3.34
C GLU A 74 -16.69 4.71 -3.78
N ASP A 75 -17.42 3.60 -3.92
CA ASP A 75 -16.84 2.30 -4.27
C ASP A 75 -15.99 2.32 -5.56
N ARG A 76 -16.34 3.18 -6.52
CA ARG A 76 -15.60 3.35 -7.77
C ARG A 76 -14.26 4.07 -7.56
N LYS A 77 -14.20 5.01 -6.61
CA LYS A 77 -12.99 5.77 -6.26
C LYS A 77 -12.07 4.98 -5.33
N LEU A 78 -12.63 4.01 -4.59
CA LEU A 78 -11.93 3.26 -3.54
C LEU A 78 -10.55 2.72 -3.96
N PRO A 79 -10.36 1.97 -5.07
CA PRO A 79 -9.03 1.44 -5.41
C PRO A 79 -7.98 2.53 -5.68
N GLY A 80 -8.41 3.66 -6.26
CA GLY A 80 -7.52 4.80 -6.49
C GLY A 80 -7.18 5.52 -5.19
N THR A 81 -8.16 5.71 -4.31
CA THR A 81 -7.96 6.34 -2.99
C THR A 81 -6.97 5.54 -2.14
N LEU A 82 -7.17 4.23 -2.02
CA LEU A 82 -6.30 3.35 -1.22
C LEU A 82 -4.85 3.35 -1.72
N ASN A 83 -4.62 3.41 -3.04
CA ASN A 83 -3.25 3.51 -3.56
C ASN A 83 -2.62 4.89 -3.33
N THR A 84 -3.42 5.96 -3.45
CA THR A 84 -2.92 7.34 -3.38
C THR A 84 -2.59 7.75 -1.95
N GLU A 85 -3.37 7.30 -0.96
CA GLU A 85 -3.14 7.64 0.44
C GLU A 85 -1.87 7.00 1.01
N CYS A 86 -1.45 5.86 0.46
CA CYS A 86 -0.25 5.16 0.90
C CYS A 86 1.05 5.81 0.44
N VAL A 87 1.04 6.67 -0.59
CA VAL A 87 2.26 7.16 -1.25
C VAL A 87 3.21 7.83 -0.24
N ILE A 88 2.74 8.81 0.52
CA ILE A 88 3.59 9.55 1.46
C ILE A 88 3.92 8.69 2.71
N PRO A 89 2.94 8.07 3.41
CA PRO A 89 3.22 7.25 4.58
C PRO A 89 4.18 6.08 4.30
N VAL A 90 3.97 5.35 3.20
CA VAL A 90 4.83 4.22 2.80
C VAL A 90 6.20 4.70 2.35
N ALA A 91 6.32 5.89 1.75
CA ALA A 91 7.63 6.48 1.47
C ALA A 91 8.43 6.73 2.76
N PHE A 92 7.79 7.29 3.80
CA PHE A 92 8.44 7.47 5.11
C PHE A 92 8.85 6.13 5.73
N MET A 93 7.95 5.14 5.71
CA MET A 93 8.26 3.79 6.20
C MET A 93 9.44 3.17 5.43
N ALA A 94 9.45 3.26 4.10
CA ALA A 94 10.52 2.75 3.26
C ALA A 94 11.86 3.41 3.58
N LEU A 95 11.90 4.73 3.77
CA LEU A 95 13.12 5.43 4.16
C LEU A 95 13.65 4.94 5.52
N ILE A 96 12.76 4.74 6.50
CA ILE A 96 13.13 4.25 7.83
C ILE A 96 13.61 2.80 7.77
N TYR A 97 12.88 1.90 7.12
CA TYR A 97 13.21 0.49 7.07
C TYR A 97 14.45 0.19 6.24
N ILE A 98 14.61 0.80 5.07
CA ILE A 98 15.80 0.60 4.21
C ILE A 98 17.06 1.16 4.87
N SER A 99 16.93 2.22 5.69
CA SER A 99 18.09 2.78 6.41
C SER A 99 18.41 2.08 7.73
N SER A 100 17.41 1.47 8.38
CA SER A 100 17.57 0.84 9.70
C SER A 100 17.83 -0.66 9.64
N ILE A 101 17.43 -1.32 8.55
CA ILE A 101 17.52 -2.78 8.39
C ILE A 101 18.44 -3.10 7.22
N ASP A 102 19.45 -3.95 7.46
CA ASP A 102 20.36 -4.41 6.41
C ASP A 102 19.71 -5.52 5.59
N VAL A 103 18.97 -5.14 4.54
CA VAL A 103 18.24 -6.05 3.66
C VAL A 103 19.06 -6.37 2.40
N GLY A 104 19.08 -7.64 2.01
CA GLY A 104 19.72 -8.08 0.77
C GLY A 104 19.13 -7.40 -0.46
N LEU A 105 19.99 -6.96 -1.39
CA LEU A 105 19.58 -6.19 -2.58
C LEU A 105 18.49 -6.87 -3.41
N ALA A 106 18.54 -8.19 -3.58
CA ALA A 106 17.54 -8.92 -4.34
C ALA A 106 16.16 -8.92 -3.65
N THR A 107 16.14 -9.11 -2.32
CA THR A 107 14.93 -9.02 -1.48
C THR A 107 14.31 -7.63 -1.52
N LEU A 108 15.09 -6.59 -1.79
CA LEU A 108 14.61 -5.23 -1.95
C LEU A 108 14.14 -4.92 -3.39
N ILE A 109 14.96 -5.22 -4.39
CA ILE A 109 14.72 -4.82 -5.79
C ILE A 109 13.56 -5.62 -6.41
N VAL A 110 13.46 -6.92 -6.12
CA VAL A 110 12.43 -7.78 -6.72
C VAL A 110 11.00 -7.30 -6.42
N PRO A 111 10.60 -7.06 -5.15
CA PRO A 111 9.26 -6.53 -4.87
C PRO A 111 9.06 -5.12 -5.41
N ILE A 112 10.08 -4.26 -5.41
CA ILE A 112 9.97 -2.91 -6.03
C ILE A 112 9.61 -3.03 -7.51
N VAL A 113 10.33 -3.86 -8.27
CA VAL A 113 10.06 -4.06 -9.70
C VAL A 113 8.68 -4.69 -9.92
N GLY A 114 8.31 -5.67 -9.09
CA GLY A 114 6.99 -6.30 -9.11
C GLY A 114 5.87 -5.29 -8.91
N GLN A 115 5.94 -4.50 -7.84
CA GLN A 115 4.94 -3.49 -7.48
C GLN A 115 4.87 -2.33 -8.49
N VAL A 116 6.02 -1.85 -8.99
CA VAL A 116 6.05 -0.82 -10.05
C VAL A 116 5.39 -1.35 -11.33
N THR A 117 5.69 -2.58 -11.72
CA THR A 117 5.08 -3.20 -12.91
C THR A 117 3.58 -3.40 -12.71
N GLY A 118 3.17 -3.93 -11.55
CA GLY A 118 1.76 -4.15 -11.20
C GLY A 118 0.96 -2.85 -11.15
N SER A 119 1.49 -1.82 -10.50
CA SER A 119 0.84 -0.49 -10.41
C SER A 119 0.79 0.26 -11.73
N TYR A 120 1.74 0.03 -12.64
CA TYR A 120 1.71 0.63 -13.97
C TYR A 120 0.70 -0.06 -14.91
N LEU A 121 0.59 -1.39 -14.84
CA LEU A 121 -0.25 -2.16 -15.75
C LEU A 121 -1.70 -2.27 -15.27
N SER A 122 -1.92 -2.55 -13.98
CA SER A 122 -3.25 -2.90 -13.46
C SER A 122 -4.31 -1.80 -13.57
N PRO A 123 -4.05 -0.50 -13.33
CA PRO A 123 -5.10 0.51 -13.34
C PRO A 123 -5.78 0.63 -14.71
N ARG A 124 -5.03 0.42 -15.81
CA ARG A 124 -5.55 0.50 -17.19
C ARG A 124 -6.70 -0.47 -17.46
N TYR A 125 -6.71 -1.59 -16.75
CA TYR A 125 -7.74 -2.62 -16.84
C TYR A 125 -8.79 -2.42 -15.74
N VAL A 126 -8.35 -2.19 -14.49
CA VAL A 126 -9.25 -2.08 -13.32
C VAL A 126 -10.25 -0.94 -13.47
N VAL A 127 -9.86 0.22 -14.01
CA VAL A 127 -10.76 1.38 -14.18
C VAL A 127 -11.88 1.15 -15.19
N LYS A 128 -11.79 0.12 -16.02
CA LYS A 128 -12.80 -0.26 -17.02
C LYS A 128 -13.79 -1.30 -16.50
N LEU A 129 -13.55 -1.87 -15.32
CA LEU A 129 -14.39 -2.92 -14.75
C LEU A 129 -15.66 -2.33 -14.10
N PRO A 130 -16.77 -3.09 -14.09
CA PRO A 130 -17.93 -2.76 -13.27
C PRO A 130 -17.55 -2.71 -11.78
N VAL A 131 -18.18 -1.80 -11.03
CA VAL A 131 -17.94 -1.62 -9.59
C VAL A 131 -18.11 -2.93 -8.81
N ASP A 132 -19.11 -3.74 -9.15
CA ASP A 132 -19.35 -5.03 -8.50
C ASP A 132 -18.20 -6.02 -8.71
N THR A 133 -17.56 -5.98 -9.88
CA THR A 133 -16.39 -6.79 -10.16
C THR A 133 -15.21 -6.34 -9.31
N ILE A 134 -14.96 -5.03 -9.22
CA ILE A 134 -13.91 -4.45 -8.37
C ILE A 134 -14.12 -4.88 -6.91
N LYS A 135 -15.34 -4.75 -6.39
CA LYS A 135 -15.69 -5.17 -5.02
C LYS A 135 -15.44 -6.66 -4.78
N LYS A 136 -15.84 -7.52 -5.72
CA LYS A 136 -15.59 -8.96 -5.62
C LYS A 136 -14.10 -9.25 -5.54
N PHE A 137 -13.28 -8.65 -6.41
CA PHE A 137 -11.82 -8.81 -6.35
C PHE A 137 -11.21 -8.33 -5.04
N VAL A 138 -11.57 -7.12 -4.58
CA VAL A 138 -11.07 -6.58 -3.29
C VAL A 138 -11.48 -7.47 -2.13
N SER A 139 -12.75 -7.91 -2.08
CA SER A 139 -13.25 -8.79 -1.03
C SER A 139 -12.57 -10.17 -1.04
N ALA A 140 -12.37 -10.76 -2.23
CA ALA A 140 -11.71 -12.05 -2.38
C ALA A 140 -10.24 -11.96 -1.94
N GLY A 141 -9.52 -10.92 -2.35
CA GLY A 141 -8.17 -10.65 -1.88
C GLY A 141 -8.10 -10.51 -0.36
N LEU A 142 -9.05 -9.80 0.24
CA LEU A 142 -9.13 -9.61 1.68
C LEU A 142 -9.42 -10.92 2.44
N PHE A 143 -10.30 -11.78 1.91
CA PHE A 143 -10.55 -13.10 2.49
C PHE A 143 -9.34 -14.02 2.40
N ILE A 144 -8.62 -14.01 1.28
CA ILE A 144 -7.38 -14.78 1.10
C ILE A 144 -6.33 -14.29 2.11
N ALA A 145 -6.10 -12.98 2.20
CA ALA A 145 -5.15 -12.40 3.15
C ALA A 145 -5.51 -12.75 4.60
N ALA A 146 -6.78 -12.59 4.99
CA ALA A 146 -7.25 -12.98 6.31
C ALA A 146 -7.04 -14.47 6.60
N GLY A 147 -7.29 -15.33 5.60
CA GLY A 147 -7.04 -16.77 5.69
C GLY A 147 -5.56 -17.10 5.90
N LEU A 148 -4.66 -16.43 5.17
CA LEU A 148 -3.21 -16.58 5.34
C LEU A 148 -2.77 -16.14 6.75
N ILE A 149 -3.14 -14.93 7.18
CA ILE A 149 -2.83 -14.42 8.52
C ILE A 149 -3.31 -15.39 9.62
N LEU A 150 -4.54 -15.91 9.50
CA LEU A 150 -5.08 -16.88 10.46
C LEU A 150 -4.32 -18.21 10.41
N ALA A 151 -4.00 -18.72 9.22
CA ALA A 151 -3.20 -19.94 9.06
C ALA A 151 -1.83 -19.81 9.74
N GLY A 152 -1.18 -18.65 9.60
CA GLY A 152 0.06 -18.35 10.31
C GLY A 152 -0.13 -18.29 11.83
N LYS A 153 -1.23 -17.68 12.32
CA LYS A 153 -1.55 -17.67 13.76
C LYS A 153 -1.85 -19.05 14.34
N PHE A 154 -2.43 -19.95 13.55
CA PHE A 154 -2.67 -21.35 13.93
C PHE A 154 -1.43 -22.25 13.77
N GLY A 155 -0.29 -21.70 13.39
CA GLY A 155 0.97 -22.44 13.29
C GLY A 155 1.06 -23.34 12.06
N ILE A 156 0.24 -23.11 11.02
CA ILE A 156 0.32 -23.85 9.75
C ILE A 156 1.63 -23.53 9.01
N TYR A 157 2.12 -22.29 9.15
CA TYR A 157 3.42 -21.84 8.66
C TYR A 157 3.97 -20.72 9.56
N PRO A 158 5.29 -20.45 9.54
CA PRO A 158 5.86 -19.38 10.35
C PRO A 158 5.45 -17.99 9.82
N LEU A 159 4.89 -17.14 10.70
CA LEU A 159 4.50 -15.76 10.37
C LEU A 159 5.69 -14.82 10.13
N GLY A 160 6.91 -15.23 10.44
CA GLY A 160 8.11 -14.40 10.33
C GLY A 160 9.39 -15.23 10.23
N GLY A 161 10.52 -14.53 10.12
CA GLY A 161 11.85 -15.14 10.10
C GLY A 161 12.95 -14.08 10.18
N ASP A 162 14.14 -14.51 10.58
CA ASP A 162 15.30 -13.62 10.79
C ASP A 162 16.13 -13.39 9.51
N LEU A 163 15.63 -13.89 8.38
CA LEU A 163 16.33 -13.79 7.10
C LEU A 163 16.20 -12.37 6.53
N THR A 164 17.33 -11.69 6.41
CA THR A 164 17.42 -10.40 5.70
C THR A 164 17.66 -10.57 4.19
N SER A 165 17.91 -11.79 3.74
CA SER A 165 18.03 -12.15 2.31
C SER A 165 17.30 -13.47 2.02
N LEU A 166 16.55 -13.50 0.91
CA LEU A 166 15.73 -14.66 0.55
C LEU A 166 16.36 -15.47 -0.60
N PRO A 167 16.21 -16.82 -0.60
CA PRO A 167 16.55 -17.66 -1.73
C PRO A 167 15.74 -17.32 -2.99
N THR A 168 16.28 -17.59 -4.18
CA THR A 168 15.68 -17.25 -5.48
C THR A 168 14.22 -17.70 -5.63
N GLY A 169 13.88 -18.89 -5.15
CA GLY A 169 12.49 -19.39 -5.22
C GLY A 169 11.49 -18.56 -4.40
N MET A 170 11.90 -18.09 -3.22
CA MET A 170 11.07 -17.22 -2.37
C MET A 170 10.99 -15.79 -2.88
N LEU A 171 12.02 -15.30 -3.58
CA LEU A 171 12.00 -13.98 -4.20
C LEU A 171 10.90 -13.84 -5.26
N ILE A 172 10.61 -14.90 -6.01
CA ILE A 172 9.54 -14.88 -7.02
C ILE A 172 8.17 -14.70 -6.35
N LEU A 173 7.92 -15.42 -5.24
CA LEU A 173 6.68 -15.30 -4.48
C LEU A 173 6.54 -13.89 -3.87
N LEU A 174 7.63 -13.37 -3.30
CA LEU A 174 7.69 -12.00 -2.79
C LEU A 174 7.42 -10.96 -3.89
N GLY A 175 7.95 -11.16 -5.10
CA GLY A 175 7.76 -10.24 -6.23
C GLY A 175 6.34 -10.20 -6.80
N ILE A 176 5.52 -11.23 -6.55
CA ILE A 176 4.09 -11.26 -6.92
C ILE A 176 3.23 -10.56 -5.85
N ASP A 177 3.86 -9.99 -4.81
CA ASP A 177 3.20 -9.35 -3.66
C ASP A 177 2.25 -10.33 -2.93
N VAL A 178 2.59 -11.62 -2.96
CA VAL A 178 1.99 -12.64 -2.10
C VAL A 178 2.80 -12.66 -0.82
N THR A 179 2.70 -11.59 -0.03
CA THR A 179 3.20 -11.60 1.34
C THR A 179 2.08 -12.04 2.30
N PRO A 180 2.37 -12.94 3.25
CA PRO A 180 1.46 -13.25 4.36
C PRO A 180 1.23 -12.04 5.28
#